data_AF-A0A8J7XI28-F1
#
_entry.id   AF-A0A8J7XI28-F1
#
_cell.length_a   1.000
_cell.length_b   1.000
_cell.length_c   1.000
_cell.angle_alpha   90.00
_cell.angle_beta   90.00
_cell.angle_gamma   90.00
#
_symmetry.space_group_name_H-M   'P 1'
#
loop_
_entity.id
_entity.type
_entity.pdbx_description
1 polymer ?
#
loop_
_entity_poly.entity_id
_entity_poly.type
_entity_poly.pdbx_seq_one_letter_code
_entity_poly.pdbx_strand_id
1 'polypeptide(L)'
;MYINSIIDTIVNGLVSVFDFIIGHPVYIVVIIAAIVTYAVASHILFRTKGYQPKDRSMCTLSIAGKERSLEYLQNFTHMSPEQIAAIKYLRENEPVPLNVLSKRFGKQNIMILVRQDYINLT
;
A
#
# COMPACT_ATOMS: atom_id res chain seq x y z
N MET A 1 -3.93 -40.35 -42.95
CA MET A 1 -5.12 -39.58 -43.37
C MET A 1 -5.83 -38.85 -42.21
N TYR A 2 -5.52 -39.13 -40.94
CA TYR A 2 -6.15 -38.44 -39.78
C TYR A 2 -5.44 -37.15 -39.34
N ILE A 3 -4.12 -37.06 -39.48
CA ILE A 3 -3.35 -35.87 -39.04
C ILE A 3 -3.69 -34.63 -39.88
N ASN A 4 -3.85 -34.80 -41.19
CA ASN A 4 -4.19 -33.69 -42.09
C ASN A 4 -5.56 -33.08 -41.75
N SER A 5 -6.56 -33.88 -41.36
CA SER A 5 -7.88 -33.32 -41.02
C SER A 5 -7.88 -32.59 -39.66
N ILE A 6 -7.03 -33.00 -38.72
CA ILE A 6 -6.86 -32.28 -37.44
C ILE A 6 -6.17 -30.94 -37.69
N ILE A 7 -5.11 -30.94 -38.52
CA ILE A 7 -4.41 -29.71 -38.90
C ILE A 7 -5.36 -28.77 -39.65
N ASP A 8 -6.13 -29.27 -40.62
CA ASP A 8 -7.10 -28.44 -41.36
C ASP A 8 -8.19 -27.88 -40.44
N THR A 9 -8.64 -28.65 -39.44
CA THR A 9 -9.63 -28.15 -38.47
C THR A 9 -9.05 -27.04 -37.59
N ILE A 10 -7.80 -27.17 -37.15
CA ILE A 10 -7.11 -26.15 -36.36
C ILE A 10 -6.85 -24.89 -37.20
N VAL A 11 -6.38 -25.05 -38.43
CA VAL A 11 -6.11 -23.95 -39.36
C VAL A 11 -7.40 -23.21 -39.70
N ASN A 12 -8.48 -23.93 -40.01
CA ASN A 12 -9.78 -23.31 -40.30
C ASN A 12 -10.38 -22.61 -39.07
N GLY A 13 -10.19 -23.16 -37.87
CA GLY A 13 -10.58 -22.50 -36.62
C GLY A 13 -9.82 -21.21 -36.38
N LEU A 14 -8.50 -21.20 -36.64
CA LEU A 14 -7.67 -20.01 -36.56
C LEU A 14 -8.08 -18.95 -37.57
N VAL A 15 -8.28 -19.33 -38.84
CA VAL A 15 -8.73 -18.40 -39.89
C VAL A 15 -10.09 -17.79 -39.53
N SER A 16 -11.05 -18.59 -39.04
CA SER A 16 -12.36 -18.10 -38.63
C SER A 16 -12.29 -17.10 -37.47
N VAL A 17 -11.39 -17.32 -36.50
CA VAL A 17 -11.15 -16.37 -35.41
C VAL A 17 -10.51 -15.09 -35.92
N PHE A 18 -9.53 -15.19 -36.84
CA PHE A 18 -8.91 -14.02 -37.45
C PHE A 18 -9.89 -13.21 -38.29
N ASP A 19 -10.74 -13.86 -39.09
CA ASP A 19 -11.78 -13.20 -39.87
C ASP A 19 -12.82 -12.53 -38.99
N PHE A 20 -13.17 -13.12 -37.84
CA PHE A 20 -14.06 -12.50 -36.86
C PHE A 20 -13.44 -11.24 -36.23
N ILE A 21 -12.15 -11.29 -35.92
CA ILE A 21 -11.40 -10.16 -35.35
C ILE A 21 -11.25 -9.02 -36.37
N ILE A 22 -10.98 -9.34 -37.64
CA ILE A 22 -10.87 -8.37 -38.75
C ILE A 22 -12.24 -7.82 -39.16
N GLY A 23 -13.28 -8.66 -39.15
CA GLY A 23 -14.65 -8.28 -39.50
C GLY A 23 -15.33 -7.41 -38.45
N HIS A 24 -14.83 -7.42 -37.20
CA HIS A 24 -15.39 -6.64 -36.10
C HIS A 24 -14.33 -5.88 -35.28
N PRO A 25 -13.59 -4.95 -35.89
CA PRO A 25 -12.53 -4.18 -35.22
C PRO A 25 -13.07 -3.33 -34.05
N VAL A 26 -14.38 -3.06 -34.06
CA VAL A 26 -15.08 -2.35 -32.99
C VAL A 26 -14.93 -3.05 -31.63
N TYR A 27 -14.95 -4.39 -31.58
CA TYR A 27 -14.77 -5.10 -30.30
C TYR A 27 -13.38 -4.93 -29.72
N ILE A 28 -12.34 -4.90 -30.56
CA ILE A 28 -10.96 -4.66 -30.12
C ILE A 28 -10.85 -3.26 -29.53
N VAL A 29 -11.44 -2.27 -30.20
CA VAL A 29 -11.46 -0.88 -29.73
C VAL A 29 -12.22 -0.76 -28.41
N VAL A 30 -13.35 -1.46 -28.25
CA VAL A 30 -14.12 -1.48 -27.00
C VAL A 30 -13.33 -2.11 -25.85
N ILE A 31 -12.61 -3.21 -26.11
CA ILE A 31 -11.75 -3.85 -25.10
C ILE A 31 -10.63 -2.91 -24.67
N ILE A 32 -9.95 -2.27 -25.62
CA ILE A 32 -8.89 -1.30 -25.33
C ILE A 32 -9.45 -0.12 -24.54
N ALA A 33 -10.61 0.42 -24.94
CA ALA A 33 -11.29 1.49 -24.24
C ALA A 33 -11.67 1.10 -22.80
N ALA A 34 -12.13 -0.13 -22.58
CA ALA A 34 -12.43 -0.65 -21.24
C ALA A 34 -11.17 -0.74 -20.37
N ILE A 35 -10.04 -1.22 -20.92
CA ILE A 35 -8.76 -1.29 -20.20
C ILE A 35 -8.28 0.12 -19.81
N VAL A 36 -8.32 1.08 -20.74
CA VAL A 36 -7.92 2.47 -20.48
C VAL A 36 -8.83 3.10 -19.43
N THR A 37 -10.14 2.90 -19.54
CA THR A 37 -11.12 3.44 -18.58
C THR A 37 -10.89 2.89 -17.17
N TYR A 38 -10.61 1.59 -17.04
CA TYR A 38 -10.26 0.96 -15.77
C TYR A 38 -8.96 1.52 -15.18
N ALA A 39 -7.93 1.72 -16.01
CA ALA A 39 -6.66 2.31 -15.57
C ALA A 39 -6.84 3.75 -15.07
N VAL A 40 -7.65 4.57 -15.76
CA VAL A 40 -7.94 5.94 -15.33
C VAL A 40 -8.79 5.96 -14.06
N ALA A 41 -9.83 5.14 -13.98
CA ALA A 41 -10.68 5.04 -12.80
C ALA A 41 -9.90 4.60 -11.56
N SER A 42 -9.04 3.59 -11.69
CA SER A 42 -8.16 3.15 -10.60
C SER A 42 -7.20 4.25 -10.18
N HIS A 43 -6.54 4.93 -11.12
CA HIS A 43 -5.63 6.04 -10.82
C HIS A 43 -6.34 7.20 -10.09
N ILE A 44 -7.55 7.57 -10.51
CA ILE A 44 -8.35 8.59 -9.85
C ILE A 44 -8.76 8.12 -8.45
N LEU A 45 -9.22 6.88 -8.29
CA LEU A 45 -9.57 6.31 -6.99
C LEU A 45 -8.39 6.25 -6.03
N PHE A 46 -7.19 5.92 -6.50
CA PHE A 46 -5.97 5.97 -5.68
C PHE A 46 -5.63 7.40 -5.26
N ARG A 47 -5.87 8.39 -6.13
CA ARG A 47 -5.62 9.80 -5.83
C ARG A 47 -6.67 10.40 -4.88
N THR A 48 -7.94 10.02 -5.00
CA THR A 48 -9.04 10.56 -4.18
C THR A 48 -9.18 9.85 -2.83
N LYS A 49 -8.83 8.57 -2.72
CA LYS A 49 -8.84 7.85 -1.43
C LYS A 49 -7.74 8.28 -0.46
N GLY A 50 -6.96 9.31 -0.78
CA GLY A 50 -5.94 9.84 0.14
C GLY A 50 -4.98 8.74 0.59
N TYR A 51 -4.62 7.82 -0.32
CA TYR A 51 -3.66 6.75 -0.02
C TYR A 51 -2.30 7.40 0.21
N GLN A 52 -2.08 7.89 1.42
CA GLN A 52 -0.78 8.33 1.86
C GLN A 52 0.08 7.07 1.90
N PRO A 53 1.18 7.00 1.12
CA PRO A 53 2.13 5.93 1.31
C PRO A 53 2.55 5.93 2.78
N LYS A 54 2.57 4.75 3.43
CA LYS A 54 2.92 4.57 4.86
C LYS A 54 4.18 5.33 5.30
N ASP A 55 5.08 5.64 4.35
CA ASP A 55 6.32 6.39 4.59
C ASP A 55 6.14 7.91 4.72
N ARG A 56 4.97 8.47 4.40
CA ARG A 56 4.61 9.88 4.63
C ARG A 56 3.72 10.10 5.84
N SER A 57 3.38 9.02 6.55
CA SER A 57 2.58 9.09 7.77
C SER A 57 3.32 9.90 8.83
N MET A 58 2.61 10.84 9.44
CA MET A 58 3.09 11.63 10.56
C MET A 58 2.82 10.86 11.85
N CYS A 59 3.85 10.71 12.67
CA CYS A 59 3.74 10.14 14.00
C CYS A 59 3.29 11.23 14.99
N THR A 60 2.19 10.97 15.69
CA THR A 60 1.71 11.76 16.83
C THR A 60 1.57 10.85 18.04
N LEU A 61 1.72 11.39 19.26
CA LEU A 61 1.49 10.59 20.45
C LEU A 61 0.00 10.38 20.67
N SER A 62 -0.37 9.13 20.97
CA SER A 62 -1.71 8.82 21.46
C SER A 62 -1.94 9.38 22.87
N ILE A 63 -3.18 9.38 23.34
CA ILE A 63 -3.54 9.78 24.71
C ILE A 63 -2.74 8.96 25.73
N ALA A 64 -2.59 7.66 25.50
CA ALA A 64 -1.78 6.77 26.34
C ALA A 64 -0.29 7.15 26.37
N GLY A 65 0.25 7.63 25.24
CA GLY A 65 1.62 8.14 25.12
C GLY A 65 1.84 9.51 25.75
N LYS A 66 0.80 10.35 25.84
CA LYS A 66 0.86 11.70 26.45
C LYS A 66 0.68 11.69 27.96
N GLU A 67 -0.23 10.87 28.48
CA GLU A 67 -0.65 10.95 29.89
C GLU A 67 0.22 10.13 30.85
N ARG A 68 0.93 9.11 30.38
CA ARG A 68 1.77 8.27 31.25
C ARG A 68 3.11 8.93 31.54
N SER A 69 3.58 8.94 32.79
CA SER A 69 4.93 9.44 33.09
C SER A 69 6.01 8.57 32.42
N LEU A 70 7.13 9.17 32.00
CA LEU A 70 8.22 8.42 31.36
C LEU A 70 8.79 7.35 32.32
N GLU A 71 8.82 7.66 33.62
CA GLU A 71 9.21 6.74 34.68
C GLU A 71 8.26 5.54 34.80
N TYR A 72 6.96 5.73 34.59
CA TYR A 72 5.99 4.64 34.57
C TYR A 72 6.24 3.71 33.37
N LEU A 73 6.51 4.27 32.19
CA LEU A 73 6.80 3.48 30.99
C LEU A 73 8.10 2.66 31.18
N GLN A 74 9.11 3.27 31.78
CA GLN A 74 10.38 2.60 32.07
C GLN A 74 10.23 1.45 33.06
N ASN A 75 9.48 1.66 34.14
CA ASN A 75 9.42 0.71 35.26
C ASN A 75 8.36 -0.39 35.07
N PHE A 76 7.28 -0.12 34.33
CA PHE A 76 6.11 -1.02 34.29
C PHE A 76 5.78 -1.59 32.90
N THR A 77 6.40 -1.10 31.83
CA THR A 77 6.07 -1.58 30.46
C THR A 77 7.21 -2.33 29.76
N HIS A 78 8.32 -2.60 30.45
CA HIS A 78 9.52 -3.25 29.87
C HIS A 78 9.96 -2.62 28.54
N MET A 79 9.72 -1.32 28.36
CA MET A 79 10.09 -0.62 27.13
C MET A 79 11.61 -0.50 27.01
N SER A 80 12.10 -0.58 25.77
CA SER A 80 13.51 -0.33 25.51
C SER A 80 13.86 1.16 25.73
N PRO A 81 15.10 1.49 26.09
CA PRO A 81 15.55 2.87 26.23
C PRO A 81 15.27 3.71 24.96
N GLU A 82 15.39 3.10 23.78
CA GLU A 82 15.13 3.73 22.48
C GLU A 82 13.64 4.03 22.27
N GLN A 83 12.76 3.15 22.75
CA GLN A 83 11.31 3.38 22.71
C GLN A 83 10.91 4.56 23.60
N ILE A 84 11.49 4.66 24.80
CA ILE A 84 11.26 5.78 25.72
C ILE A 84 11.83 7.08 25.13
N ALA A 85 13.02 7.02 24.54
CA ALA A 85 13.63 8.16 23.86
C ALA A 85 12.79 8.65 22.67
N ALA A 86 12.18 7.73 21.92
CA ALA A 86 11.27 8.08 20.82
C ALA A 86 10.01 8.79 21.33
N ILE A 87 9.40 8.32 22.44
CA ILE A 87 8.25 8.97 23.07
C ILE A 87 8.62 10.36 23.59
N LYS A 88 9.75 10.50 24.29
CA LYS A 88 10.24 11.80 24.78
C LYS A 88 10.45 12.77 23.61
N TYR A 89 11.08 12.30 22.53
CA TYR A 89 11.32 13.12 21.35
C TYR A 89 10.01 13.57 20.68
N LEU A 90 9.01 12.70 20.58
CA LEU A 90 7.70 13.05 20.05
C LEU A 90 6.97 14.06 20.94
N ARG A 91 7.10 14.03 22.28
CA ARG A 91 6.47 15.04 23.16
C ARG A 91 6.94 16.46 22.88
N GLU A 92 8.20 16.60 22.46
CA GLU A 92 8.83 17.90 22.22
C GLU A 92 8.69 18.35 20.75
N ASN A 93 8.52 17.43 19.81
CA ASN A 93 8.67 17.70 18.37
C ASN A 93 7.49 17.20 17.51
N GLU A 94 6.41 16.66 18.08
CA GLU A 94 5.26 16.22 17.29
C GLU A 94 4.60 17.37 16.51
N PRO A 95 4.12 17.15 15.27
CA PRO A 95 4.15 15.88 14.52
C PRO A 95 5.48 15.64 13.76
N VAL A 96 5.98 14.39 13.79
CA VAL A 96 7.25 14.00 13.13
C VAL A 96 7.01 12.92 12.06
N PRO A 97 7.61 12.99 10.86
CA PRO A 97 7.49 11.93 9.86
C PRO A 97 8.02 10.57 10.34
N LEU A 98 7.31 9.48 10.04
CA LEU A 98 7.70 8.11 10.41
C LEU A 98 9.12 7.76 9.96
N ASN A 99 9.54 8.22 8.79
CA ASN A 99 10.88 7.98 8.25
C ASN A 99 11.98 8.60 9.12
N VAL A 100 11.76 9.82 9.63
CA VAL A 100 12.73 10.52 10.49
C VAL A 100 12.84 9.81 11.83
N LEU A 101 11.70 9.44 12.41
CA LEU A 101 11.64 8.74 13.68
C LEU A 101 12.27 7.34 13.59
N SER A 102 11.94 6.59 12.53
CA SER A 102 12.48 5.24 12.27
C SER A 102 13.98 5.24 12.00
N LYS A 103 14.50 6.29 11.34
CA LYS A 103 15.94 6.43 11.09
C LYS A 103 16.73 6.71 12.37
N ARG A 104 16.15 7.43 13.33
CA ARG A 104 16.81 7.82 14.57
C ARG A 104 16.73 6.75 15.66
N PHE A 105 15.57 6.10 15.84
CA PHE A 105 15.31 5.19 16.96
C PHE A 105 15.15 3.73 16.56
N GLY A 106 15.28 3.43 15.26
CA GLY A 106 15.12 2.09 14.69
C GLY A 106 13.68 1.76 14.34
N LYS A 107 13.47 1.27 13.11
CA LYS A 107 12.13 0.94 12.57
C LYS A 107 11.37 -0.06 13.46
N GLN A 108 12.05 -1.06 14.02
CA GLN A 108 11.41 -2.07 14.86
C GLN A 108 10.81 -1.47 16.13
N ASN A 109 11.53 -0.58 16.81
CA ASN A 109 11.07 0.09 18.02
C ASN A 109 9.84 0.98 17.76
N ILE A 110 9.87 1.76 16.68
CA ILE A 110 8.74 2.61 16.32
C ILE A 110 7.50 1.78 15.94
N MET A 111 7.68 0.68 15.21
CA MET A 111 6.58 -0.21 14.85
C MET A 111 5.96 -0.92 16.07
N ILE A 112 6.75 -1.24 17.11
CA ILE A 112 6.25 -1.76 18.38
C ILE A 112 5.38 -0.72 19.07
N LEU A 113 5.85 0.53 19.14
CA LEU A 113 5.10 1.64 19.74
C LEU A 113 3.79 1.95 19.00
N VAL A 114 3.78 1.84 17.67
CA VAL A 114 2.55 1.94 16.87
C VAL A 114 1.62 0.76 17.14
N ARG A 115 2.13 -0.47 17.22
CA ARG A 115 1.31 -1.66 17.50
C ARG A 115 0.71 -1.64 18.90
N GLN A 116 1.39 -1.03 19.87
CA GLN A 116 0.94 -0.90 21.25
C GLN A 116 0.10 0.37 21.50
N ASP A 117 -0.34 1.05 20.44
CA ASP A 117 -1.16 2.27 20.48
C ASP A 117 -0.53 3.43 21.28
N TYR A 118 0.80 3.51 21.37
CA TYR A 118 1.49 4.69 21.94
C TYR A 118 1.71 5.80 20.89
N ILE A 119 1.81 5.42 19.61
CA ILE A 119 2.00 6.33 18.47
C ILE A 119 0.86 6.12 17.47
N ASN A 120 0.20 7.22 17.11
CA ASN A 120 -0.78 7.25 16.05
C ASN A 120 -0.12 7.68 14.73
N LEU A 121 -0.52 7.03 13.64
CA LEU A 121 -0.13 7.40 12.28
C LEU A 121 -1.26 8.23 11.65
N THR A 122 -0.97 9.48 11.34
CA THR A 122 -1.88 10.46 10.72
C THR A 122 -1.40 10.93 9.36
#